data_AF-A0A523T198-F1
#
_entry.id   AF-A0A523T198-F1
#
_cell.length_a   1.000
_cell.length_b   1.000
_cell.length_c   1.000
_cell.angle_alpha   90.00
_cell.angle_beta   90.00
_cell.angle_gamma   90.00
#
_symmetry.space_group_name_H-M   'P 1'
#
loop_
_entity.id
_entity.type
_entity.pdbx_description
1 polymer ?
#
loop_
_entity_poly.entity_id
_entity_poly.type
_entity_poly.pdbx_seq_one_letter_code
_entity_poly.pdbx_strand_id
1 'polypeptide(L)'
;MNSTTSKRFLPYYWEELKKLLRPAGPLVVCAVYSFVLIFPRYHRKLFRLNLFERQFRLPEKMAVDGLWFLLLPVVIILILRLISIAWPKIKETFPQHRFRDFGFRLGRGVGWRDVAIFFAIMLGFVLFAVFQKDFTRTYPLFGLARESLKVFLIWEAVHLLHMFGWEFLNRGFLLFGLEPKLGRWAILASAIPFALLHIGKPELEAYGSFIAAIALGWLALRSRSFLPCVFLHWAVAFTMDLLAIIRSGGFA
;
A
#
# COMPACT_ATOMS: atom_id res chain seq x y z
N MET A 1 -36.57 4.43 44.55
CA MET A 1 -36.18 4.59 43.13
C MET A 1 -36.77 3.44 42.34
N ASN A 2 -37.73 3.72 41.44
CA ASN A 2 -38.48 2.68 40.72
C ASN A 2 -37.60 1.90 39.73
N SER A 3 -37.72 0.57 39.75
CA SER A 3 -36.97 -0.42 38.95
C SER A 3 -37.32 -0.43 37.45
N THR A 4 -38.25 0.44 37.02
CA THR A 4 -38.69 0.58 35.63
C THR A 4 -37.81 1.53 34.81
N THR A 5 -37.07 2.44 35.44
CA THR A 5 -36.19 3.39 34.73
C THR A 5 -34.88 2.77 34.27
N SER A 6 -34.34 1.77 34.98
CA SER A 6 -33.06 1.14 34.60
C SER A 6 -33.19 0.17 33.41
N LYS A 7 -34.36 -0.46 33.23
CA LYS A 7 -34.61 -1.42 32.13
C LYS A 7 -34.68 -0.77 30.73
N ARG A 8 -34.93 0.53 30.64
CA ARG A 8 -34.85 1.30 29.37
C ARG A 8 -33.51 2.00 29.15
N PHE A 9 -32.67 2.09 30.18
CA PHE A 9 -31.40 2.79 30.11
C PHE A 9 -30.40 2.05 29.21
N LEU A 10 -30.10 0.78 29.49
CA LEU A 10 -29.13 0.00 28.69
C LEU A 10 -29.48 -0.09 27.19
N PRO A 11 -30.74 -0.39 26.79
CA PRO A 11 -31.10 -0.46 25.37
C PRO A 11 -30.91 0.86 24.62
N TYR A 12 -31.17 2.01 25.27
CA TYR A 12 -31.00 3.33 24.66
C TYR A 12 -29.51 3.63 24.39
N TYR A 13 -28.65 3.47 25.39
CA TYR A 13 -27.20 3.67 25.19
C TYR A 13 -26.62 2.64 24.23
N TRP A 14 -27.17 1.43 24.17
CA TRP A 14 -26.76 0.43 23.18
C TRP A 14 -27.11 0.87 21.74
N GLU A 15 -28.27 1.48 21.52
CA GLU A 15 -28.63 2.03 20.21
C GLU A 15 -27.82 3.28 19.86
N GLU A 16 -27.53 4.16 20.82
CA GLU A 16 -26.62 5.31 20.62
C GLU A 16 -25.17 4.86 20.37
N LEU A 17 -24.68 3.86 21.11
CA LEU A 17 -23.38 3.24 20.87
C LEU A 17 -23.32 2.57 19.49
N LYS A 18 -24.40 1.90 19.06
CA LYS A 18 -24.50 1.37 17.69
C LYS A 18 -24.42 2.50 16.66
N LYS A 19 -25.08 3.65 16.86
CA LYS A 19 -24.98 4.82 15.98
C LYS A 19 -23.57 5.38 15.96
N LEU A 20 -22.91 5.48 17.11
CA LEU A 20 -21.52 5.93 17.26
C LEU A 20 -20.53 4.95 16.60
N LEU A 21 -20.82 3.65 16.61
CA LEU A 21 -20.03 2.60 15.99
C LEU A 21 -20.39 2.34 14.50
N ARG A 22 -21.44 2.95 13.95
CA ARG A 22 -21.74 2.87 12.49
C ARG A 22 -20.56 3.34 11.62
N PRO A 23 -19.85 4.44 11.92
CA PRO A 23 -18.63 4.82 11.21
C PRO A 23 -17.38 4.03 11.65
N ALA A 24 -17.46 3.14 12.66
CA ALA A 24 -16.29 2.43 13.17
C ALA A 24 -15.77 1.33 12.21
N GLY A 25 -16.59 0.84 11.28
CA GLY A 25 -16.17 -0.17 10.30
C GLY A 25 -14.90 0.25 9.53
N PRO A 26 -14.91 1.39 8.82
CA PRO A 26 -13.71 1.97 8.19
C PRO A 26 -12.50 2.10 9.12
N LEU A 27 -12.69 2.57 10.36
CA LEU A 27 -11.60 2.79 11.31
C LEU A 27 -11.00 1.46 11.79
N VAL A 28 -11.83 0.47 12.11
CA VAL A 28 -11.39 -0.87 12.49
C VAL A 28 -10.64 -1.53 11.34
N VAL A 29 -11.11 -1.38 10.11
CA VAL A 29 -10.43 -1.87 8.91
C VAL A 29 -9.06 -1.22 8.77
N CYS A 30 -8.95 0.10 8.88
CA CYS A 30 -7.67 0.81 8.81
C CYS A 30 -6.74 0.40 9.95
N ALA A 31 -7.26 0.18 11.15
CA ALA A 31 -6.48 -0.24 12.32
C ALA A 31 -5.95 -1.67 12.17
N VAL A 32 -6.79 -2.63 11.77
CA VAL A 32 -6.39 -4.02 11.49
C VAL A 32 -5.40 -4.05 10.34
N TYR A 33 -5.67 -3.31 9.27
CA TYR A 33 -4.78 -3.16 8.13
C TYR A 33 -3.40 -2.64 8.53
N SER A 34 -3.36 -1.54 9.30
CA SER A 34 -2.12 -0.98 9.83
C SER A 34 -1.40 -1.97 10.72
N PHE A 35 -2.11 -2.63 11.63
CA PHE A 35 -1.54 -3.62 12.54
C PHE A 35 -0.91 -4.77 11.78
N VAL A 36 -1.60 -5.37 10.81
CA VAL A 36 -1.08 -6.52 10.04
C VAL A 36 0.17 -6.15 9.23
N LEU A 37 0.26 -4.92 8.71
CA LEU A 37 1.41 -4.47 7.94
C LEU A 37 2.58 -3.98 8.81
N ILE A 38 2.29 -3.41 9.98
CA ILE A 38 3.28 -2.89 10.92
C ILE A 38 3.86 -4.00 11.82
N PHE A 39 3.03 -4.94 12.25
CA PHE A 39 3.39 -5.99 13.21
C PHE A 39 4.63 -6.81 12.78
N PRO A 40 4.75 -7.27 11.51
CA PRO A 40 5.96 -7.96 11.07
C PRO A 40 7.23 -7.10 11.11
N ARG A 41 7.08 -5.76 10.99
CA ARG A 41 8.22 -4.82 10.99
C ARG A 41 8.85 -4.68 12.38
N TYR A 42 8.04 -4.72 13.44
CA TYR A 42 8.51 -4.64 14.84
C TYR A 42 8.81 -6.01 15.45
N HIS A 43 8.18 -7.07 14.95
CA HIS A 43 8.40 -8.44 15.39
C HIS A 43 9.27 -9.23 14.41
N ARG A 44 10.24 -8.59 13.75
CA ARG A 44 11.19 -9.24 12.83
C ARG A 44 11.88 -10.47 13.43
N LYS A 45 12.11 -10.52 14.75
CA LYS A 45 12.63 -11.70 15.45
C LYS A 45 11.62 -12.85 15.59
N LEU A 46 10.33 -12.55 15.67
CA LEU A 46 9.24 -13.54 15.72
C LEU A 46 8.95 -14.11 14.32
N PHE A 47 9.08 -13.27 13.30
CA PHE A 47 9.01 -13.65 11.87
C PHE A 47 10.37 -14.06 11.28
N ARG A 48 11.45 -14.09 12.09
CA ARG A 48 12.60 -14.96 11.82
C ARG A 48 12.12 -16.40 11.97
N LEU A 49 11.39 -16.86 10.97
CA LEU A 49 11.61 -18.21 10.53
C LEU A 49 13.11 -18.27 10.19
N ASN A 50 13.89 -18.95 11.03
CA ASN A 50 15.30 -19.31 10.78
C ASN A 50 15.50 -20.12 9.47
N LEU A 51 14.50 -20.17 8.58
CA LEU A 51 14.52 -20.77 7.26
C LEU A 51 15.23 -19.89 6.20
N PHE A 52 15.30 -18.56 6.37
CA PHE A 52 15.70 -17.66 5.27
C PHE A 52 17.12 -17.05 5.33
N GLU A 53 17.81 -17.09 6.47
CA GLU A 53 19.14 -16.46 6.59
C GLU A 53 20.31 -17.37 6.18
N ARG A 54 20.09 -18.69 5.93
CA ARG A 54 21.21 -19.65 5.82
C ARG A 54 21.35 -20.45 4.53
N GLN A 55 20.42 -20.36 3.55
CA GLN A 55 20.44 -21.33 2.45
C GLN A 55 20.06 -20.84 1.05
N PHE A 56 19.74 -19.56 0.85
CA PHE A 56 19.23 -19.10 -0.45
C PHE A 56 20.27 -18.37 -1.31
N ARG A 57 20.43 -18.81 -2.56
CA ARG A 57 21.17 -18.13 -3.65
C ARG A 57 20.40 -16.89 -4.11
N LEU A 58 21.08 -15.96 -4.79
CA LEU A 58 20.53 -14.66 -5.23
C LEU A 58 19.14 -14.71 -5.92
N PRO A 59 18.88 -15.66 -6.84
CA PRO A 59 17.56 -15.77 -7.47
C PRO A 59 16.45 -16.17 -6.48
N GLU A 60 16.80 -16.97 -5.48
CA GLU A 60 15.86 -17.47 -4.48
C GLU A 60 15.50 -16.35 -3.49
N LYS A 61 16.44 -15.46 -3.16
CA LYS A 61 16.16 -14.26 -2.35
C LYS A 61 15.18 -13.30 -3.06
N MET A 62 15.42 -13.03 -4.35
CA MET A 62 14.52 -12.19 -5.17
C MET A 62 13.14 -12.82 -5.34
N ALA A 63 13.08 -14.14 -5.54
CA ALA A 63 11.83 -14.88 -5.64
C ALA A 63 11.06 -14.87 -4.33
N VAL A 64 11.72 -15.07 -3.20
CA VAL A 64 11.11 -15.07 -1.86
C VAL A 64 10.57 -13.70 -1.50
N ASP A 65 11.33 -12.64 -1.72
CA ASP A 65 10.84 -11.28 -1.46
C ASP A 65 9.64 -10.97 -2.37
N GLY A 66 9.74 -11.25 -3.68
CA GLY A 66 8.64 -11.11 -4.62
C GLY A 66 7.38 -11.91 -4.22
N LEU A 67 7.55 -13.16 -3.79
CA LEU A 67 6.46 -14.02 -3.30
C LEU A 67 5.86 -13.48 -2.01
N TRP A 68 6.67 -13.04 -1.05
CA TRP A 68 6.19 -12.45 0.20
C TRP A 68 5.31 -11.23 -0.08
N PHE A 69 5.77 -10.35 -0.97
CA PHE A 69 5.05 -9.14 -1.34
C PHE A 69 3.81 -9.38 -2.21
N LEU A 70 3.76 -10.48 -2.97
CA LEU A 70 2.57 -10.89 -3.72
C LEU A 70 1.53 -11.61 -2.85
N LEU A 71 2.00 -12.47 -1.93
CA LEU A 71 1.15 -13.30 -1.08
C LEU A 71 0.60 -12.55 0.13
N LEU A 72 1.33 -11.58 0.67
CA LEU A 72 0.88 -10.79 1.83
C LEU A 72 -0.44 -10.05 1.57
N PRO A 73 -0.64 -9.32 0.44
CA PRO A 73 -1.94 -8.76 0.07
C PRO A 73 -3.05 -9.80 0.00
N VAL A 74 -2.77 -10.99 -0.56
CA VAL A 74 -3.74 -12.09 -0.66
C VAL A 74 -4.13 -12.59 0.72
N VAL A 75 -3.15 -12.83 1.60
CA VAL A 75 -3.38 -13.26 2.98
C VAL A 75 -4.18 -12.22 3.76
N ILE A 76 -3.87 -10.92 3.62
CA ILE A 76 -4.63 -9.83 4.25
C ILE A 76 -6.08 -9.84 3.79
N ILE A 77 -6.32 -9.97 2.49
CA ILE A 77 -7.68 -10.03 1.93
C ILE A 77 -8.43 -11.26 2.44
N LEU A 78 -7.77 -12.42 2.53
CA LEU A 78 -8.36 -13.64 3.08
C LEU A 78 -8.71 -13.47 4.56
N ILE A 79 -7.81 -12.90 5.38
CA ILE A 79 -8.07 -12.60 6.79
C ILE A 79 -9.26 -11.66 6.92
N LEU A 80 -9.27 -10.54 6.17
CA LEU A 80 -10.37 -9.58 6.23
C LEU A 80 -11.70 -10.20 5.77
N ARG A 81 -11.65 -11.12 4.80
CA ARG A 81 -12.83 -11.90 4.36
C ARG A 81 -13.30 -12.86 5.45
N LEU A 82 -12.41 -13.58 6.14
CA LEU A 82 -12.77 -14.43 7.28
C LEU A 82 -13.36 -13.62 8.43
N ILE A 83 -12.76 -12.47 8.78
CA ILE A 83 -13.31 -11.57 9.80
C ILE A 83 -14.70 -11.06 9.35
N SER A 84 -14.91 -10.79 8.07
CA SER A 84 -16.23 -10.37 7.56
C SER A 84 -17.33 -11.43 7.70
N ILE A 85 -16.96 -12.72 7.79
CA ILE A 85 -17.91 -13.82 8.08
C ILE A 85 -18.35 -13.73 9.54
N ALA A 86 -17.41 -13.56 10.47
CA ALA A 86 -17.68 -13.45 11.90
C ALA A 86 -18.32 -12.11 12.31
N TRP A 87 -18.11 -11.05 11.51
CA TRP A 87 -18.59 -9.70 11.81
C TRP A 87 -19.35 -9.09 10.62
N PRO A 88 -20.67 -9.30 10.52
CA PRO A 88 -21.48 -8.84 9.38
C PRO A 88 -21.39 -7.34 9.09
N LYS A 89 -21.12 -6.49 10.09
CA LYS A 89 -20.94 -5.03 9.86
C LYS A 89 -19.68 -4.68 9.05
N ILE A 90 -18.70 -5.58 8.95
CA ILE A 90 -17.56 -5.42 8.03
C ILE A 90 -18.04 -5.65 6.59
N LYS A 91 -18.98 -6.57 6.35
CA LYS A 91 -19.61 -6.73 5.02
C LYS A 91 -20.33 -5.46 4.59
N GLU A 92 -20.99 -4.76 5.50
CA GLU A 92 -21.57 -3.45 5.19
C GLU A 92 -20.50 -2.43 4.77
N THR A 93 -19.29 -2.53 5.35
CA THR A 93 -18.16 -1.64 5.03
C THR A 93 -17.58 -1.93 3.66
N PHE A 94 -17.59 -3.19 3.24
CA PHE A 94 -17.19 -3.62 1.91
C PHE A 94 -18.36 -4.24 1.14
N PRO A 95 -19.31 -3.43 0.63
CA PRO A 95 -20.43 -3.93 -0.16
C PRO A 95 -19.99 -4.45 -1.54
N GLN A 96 -18.71 -4.33 -1.89
CA GLN A 96 -18.16 -4.75 -3.17
C GLN A 96 -18.10 -6.28 -3.26
N HIS A 97 -18.50 -6.81 -4.41
CA HIS A 97 -18.52 -8.26 -4.64
C HIS A 97 -17.80 -8.68 -5.92
N ARG A 98 -17.47 -7.73 -6.81
CA ARG A 98 -16.84 -8.01 -8.10
C ARG A 98 -15.45 -7.39 -8.16
N PHE A 99 -14.52 -8.02 -8.89
CA PHE A 99 -13.19 -7.46 -9.15
C PHE A 99 -13.23 -6.03 -9.71
N ARG A 100 -14.22 -5.72 -10.55
CA ARG A 100 -14.40 -4.39 -11.14
C ARG A 100 -14.75 -3.30 -10.13
N ASP A 101 -15.25 -3.66 -8.95
CA ASP A 101 -15.56 -2.73 -7.86
C ASP A 101 -14.29 -2.35 -7.09
N PHE A 102 -13.24 -3.18 -7.16
CA PHE A 102 -11.89 -2.92 -6.63
C PHE A 102 -10.93 -2.33 -7.68
N GLY A 103 -11.47 -1.76 -8.78
CA GLY A 103 -10.67 -1.05 -9.77
C GLY A 103 -9.86 -1.92 -10.74
N PHE A 104 -10.14 -3.22 -10.89
CA PHE A 104 -9.58 -4.05 -11.97
C PHE A 104 -10.11 -3.63 -13.34
N ARG A 105 -9.56 -2.53 -13.85
CA ARG A 105 -9.88 -1.87 -15.13
C ARG A 105 -8.62 -1.18 -15.62
N LEU A 106 -8.45 -0.95 -16.92
CA LEU A 106 -7.27 -0.22 -17.43
C LEU A 106 -7.23 1.26 -17.03
N GLY A 107 -8.33 1.82 -16.53
CA GLY A 107 -8.48 3.23 -16.24
C GLY A 107 -9.05 4.01 -17.43
N ARG A 108 -9.86 5.04 -17.15
CA ARG A 108 -10.39 5.93 -18.21
C ARG A 108 -9.28 6.86 -18.70
N GLY A 109 -9.26 7.19 -20.00
CA GLY A 109 -8.13 7.84 -20.70
C GLY A 109 -7.53 9.10 -20.05
N VAL A 110 -8.30 9.84 -19.25
CA VAL A 110 -7.79 10.99 -18.48
C VAL A 110 -6.77 10.58 -17.42
N GLY A 111 -6.90 9.39 -16.82
CA GLY A 111 -6.00 8.91 -15.78
C GLY A 111 -4.56 8.70 -16.26
N TRP A 112 -4.35 8.30 -17.52
CA TRP A 112 -3.00 8.12 -18.07
C TRP A 112 -2.30 9.44 -18.36
N ARG A 113 -3.06 10.49 -18.71
CA ARG A 113 -2.53 11.86 -18.75
C ARG A 113 -2.09 12.31 -17.36
N ASP A 114 -2.89 12.03 -16.34
CA ASP A 114 -2.56 12.39 -14.96
C ASP A 114 -1.31 11.62 -14.48
N VAL A 115 -1.12 10.35 -14.90
CA VAL A 115 0.13 9.59 -14.67
C VAL A 115 1.33 10.35 -15.22
N ALA A 116 1.28 10.80 -16.47
CA ALA A 116 2.40 11.53 -17.08
C ALA A 116 2.71 12.85 -16.33
N ILE A 117 1.68 13.59 -15.91
CA ILE A 117 1.84 14.82 -15.13
C ILE A 117 2.49 14.53 -13.77
N PHE A 118 1.95 13.56 -13.03
CA PHE A 118 2.49 13.21 -11.72
C PHE A 118 3.89 12.62 -11.82
N PHE A 119 4.17 11.83 -12.86
CA PHE A 119 5.52 11.33 -13.12
C PHE A 119 6.49 12.48 -13.39
N ALA A 120 6.12 13.47 -14.21
CA ALA A 120 6.98 14.63 -14.47
C ALA A 120 7.28 15.44 -13.19
N ILE A 121 6.29 15.62 -12.32
CA ILE A 121 6.48 16.26 -11.01
C ILE A 121 7.46 15.44 -10.15
N MET A 122 7.21 14.13 -10.04
CA MET A 122 8.08 13.24 -9.26
C MET A 122 9.49 13.14 -9.84
N LEU A 123 9.64 13.19 -11.16
CA LEU A 123 10.94 13.21 -11.81
C LEU A 123 11.75 14.43 -11.38
N GLY A 124 11.14 15.61 -11.24
CA GLY A 124 11.81 16.79 -10.68
C GLY A 124 12.35 16.53 -9.26
N PHE A 125 11.55 15.92 -8.38
CA PHE A 125 12.00 15.54 -7.03
C PHE A 125 13.09 14.47 -7.05
N VAL A 126 12.99 13.47 -7.93
CA VAL A 126 14.00 12.43 -8.08
C VAL A 126 15.32 13.01 -8.56
N LEU A 127 15.29 13.89 -9.58
CA LEU A 127 16.49 14.57 -10.07
C LEU A 127 17.14 15.42 -8.98
N PHE A 128 16.35 16.08 -8.13
CA PHE A 128 16.88 16.76 -6.94
C PHE A 128 17.50 15.77 -5.93
N ALA A 129 16.84 14.63 -5.70
CA ALA A 129 17.29 13.59 -4.78
C ALA A 129 18.61 12.95 -5.21
N VAL A 130 18.87 12.83 -6.51
CA VAL A 130 20.12 12.25 -7.06
C VAL A 130 21.39 12.94 -6.54
N PHE A 131 21.31 14.22 -6.21
CA PHE A 131 22.44 14.99 -5.69
C PHE A 131 22.65 14.86 -4.17
N GLN A 132 21.72 14.21 -3.47
CA GLN A 132 21.81 14.01 -2.02
C GLN A 132 22.80 12.89 -1.69
N LYS A 133 23.53 13.03 -0.58
CA LYS A 133 24.61 12.11 -0.19
C LYS A 133 24.14 10.66 0.02
N ASP A 134 22.91 10.47 0.46
CA ASP A 134 22.37 9.15 0.79
C ASP A 134 21.72 8.45 -0.41
N PHE A 135 21.50 9.14 -1.54
CA PHE A 135 20.74 8.59 -2.66
C PHE A 135 21.34 7.30 -3.23
N THR A 136 22.64 7.30 -3.56
CA THR A 136 23.33 6.11 -4.10
C THR A 136 23.62 5.05 -3.04
N ARG A 137 23.50 5.39 -1.75
CA ARG A 137 23.59 4.42 -0.64
C ARG A 137 22.29 3.64 -0.50
N THR A 138 21.15 4.29 -0.71
CA THR A 138 19.82 3.67 -0.62
C THR A 138 19.43 2.93 -1.89
N TYR A 139 19.72 3.49 -3.07
CA TYR A 139 19.30 2.95 -4.37
C TYR A 139 20.47 2.43 -5.21
N PRO A 140 20.26 1.41 -6.07
CA PRO A 140 19.03 0.63 -6.21
C PRO A 140 18.67 -0.15 -4.96
N LEU A 141 17.36 -0.37 -4.76
CA LEU A 141 16.85 -1.12 -3.61
C LEU A 141 17.43 -2.53 -3.54
N PHE A 142 17.76 -3.12 -4.70
CA PHE A 142 18.51 -4.36 -4.79
C PHE A 142 19.94 -4.10 -5.27
N GLY A 143 20.90 -4.15 -4.35
CA GLY A 143 22.25 -3.66 -4.62
C GLY A 143 22.99 -4.33 -5.80
N LEU A 144 22.72 -5.62 -6.04
CA LEU A 144 23.34 -6.42 -7.11
C LEU A 144 22.79 -6.08 -8.51
N ALA A 145 21.70 -5.30 -8.58
CA ALA A 145 21.24 -4.75 -9.84
C ALA A 145 22.31 -3.88 -10.54
N ARG A 146 23.30 -3.37 -9.78
CA ARG A 146 24.45 -2.63 -10.33
C ARG A 146 25.38 -3.47 -11.22
N GLU A 147 25.42 -4.79 -11.02
CA GLU A 147 26.42 -5.67 -11.65
C GLU A 147 26.09 -6.01 -13.10
N SER A 148 24.82 -5.94 -13.51
CA SER A 148 24.39 -6.40 -14.82
C SER A 148 23.03 -5.84 -15.20
N LEU A 149 22.89 -5.40 -16.47
CA LEU A 149 21.61 -4.99 -17.03
C LEU A 149 20.57 -6.11 -16.92
N LYS A 150 20.97 -7.37 -17.09
CA LYS A 150 20.06 -8.52 -16.95
C LYS A 150 19.51 -8.64 -15.53
N VAL A 151 20.37 -8.49 -14.51
CA VAL A 151 19.96 -8.56 -13.10
C VAL A 151 19.06 -7.39 -12.75
N PHE A 152 19.37 -6.18 -13.24
CA PHE A 152 18.51 -5.00 -13.10
C PHE A 152 17.12 -5.23 -13.71
N LEU A 153 17.01 -5.70 -14.95
CA LEU A 153 15.71 -5.92 -15.59
C LEU A 153 14.87 -7.00 -14.88
N ILE A 154 15.51 -8.06 -14.37
CA ILE A 154 14.83 -9.07 -13.56
C ILE A 154 14.32 -8.47 -12.26
N TRP A 155 15.16 -7.68 -11.57
CA TRP A 155 14.76 -6.97 -10.36
C TRP A 155 13.55 -6.08 -10.60
N GLU A 156 13.59 -5.25 -11.65
CA GLU A 156 12.51 -4.32 -11.96
C GLU A 156 11.20 -5.03 -12.34
N ALA A 157 11.27 -6.19 -13.00
CA ALA A 157 10.09 -7.00 -13.27
C ALA A 157 9.46 -7.57 -11.98
N VAL A 158 10.28 -8.07 -11.05
CA VAL A 158 9.81 -8.50 -9.72
C VAL A 158 9.23 -7.31 -8.94
N HIS A 159 9.88 -6.16 -9.04
CA HIS A 159 9.44 -4.94 -8.38
C HIS A 159 8.10 -4.43 -8.93
N LEU A 160 7.85 -4.55 -10.23
CA LEU A 160 6.56 -4.23 -10.83
C LEU A 160 5.45 -5.15 -10.29
N LEU A 161 5.71 -6.45 -10.13
CA LEU A 161 4.76 -7.38 -9.52
C LEU A 161 4.48 -7.03 -8.05
N HIS A 162 5.52 -6.63 -7.31
CA HIS A 162 5.35 -6.10 -5.96
C HIS A 162 4.46 -4.84 -5.98
N MET A 163 4.74 -3.87 -6.85
CA MET A 163 3.94 -2.64 -6.98
C MET A 163 2.49 -2.95 -7.35
N PHE A 164 2.25 -3.97 -8.17
CA PHE A 164 0.90 -4.43 -8.45
C PHE A 164 0.17 -4.87 -7.19
N GLY A 165 0.77 -5.77 -6.40
CA GLY A 165 0.17 -6.25 -5.14
C GLY A 165 0.00 -5.12 -4.12
N TRP A 166 0.99 -4.24 -4.02
CA TRP A 166 1.01 -3.10 -3.11
C TRP A 166 -0.08 -2.07 -3.43
N GLU A 167 -0.18 -1.64 -4.68
CA GLU A 167 -1.21 -0.69 -5.10
C GLU A 167 -2.59 -1.33 -5.16
N PHE A 168 -2.70 -2.62 -5.47
CA PHE A 168 -3.96 -3.33 -5.31
C PHE A 168 -4.40 -3.31 -3.85
N LEU A 169 -3.53 -3.62 -2.89
CA LEU A 169 -3.89 -3.63 -1.48
C LEU A 169 -4.35 -2.24 -0.99
N ASN A 170 -3.63 -1.18 -1.36
CA ASN A 170 -3.92 0.18 -0.90
C ASN A 170 -5.07 0.85 -1.68
N ARG A 171 -5.01 0.86 -3.02
CA ARG A 171 -5.97 1.59 -3.88
C ARG A 171 -7.10 0.67 -4.33
N GLY A 172 -6.76 -0.55 -4.73
CA GLY A 172 -7.72 -1.56 -5.15
C GLY A 172 -8.67 -1.97 -4.04
N PHE A 173 -8.14 -2.49 -2.95
CA PHE A 173 -8.89 -3.07 -1.85
C PHE A 173 -9.28 -2.03 -0.80
N LEU A 174 -8.31 -1.35 -0.17
CA LEU A 174 -8.62 -0.44 0.94
C LEU A 174 -9.38 0.80 0.47
N LEU A 175 -8.84 1.58 -0.48
CA LEU A 175 -9.47 2.82 -0.95
C LEU A 175 -10.85 2.58 -1.60
N PHE A 176 -10.95 1.75 -2.65
CA PHE A 176 -12.26 1.49 -3.27
C PHE A 176 -13.19 0.72 -2.33
N GLY A 177 -12.64 -0.03 -1.38
CA GLY A 177 -13.37 -0.66 -0.29
C GLY A 177 -14.08 0.35 0.61
N LEU A 178 -13.37 1.40 1.01
CA LEU A 178 -13.88 2.46 1.88
C LEU A 178 -14.73 3.51 1.14
N GLU A 179 -14.56 3.67 -0.17
CA GLU A 179 -15.22 4.71 -0.98
C GLU A 179 -16.75 4.72 -0.83
N PRO A 180 -17.49 3.59 -0.85
CA PRO A 180 -18.96 3.66 -0.72
C PRO A 180 -19.45 4.23 0.60
N LYS A 181 -18.65 4.13 1.67
CA LYS A 181 -19.00 4.67 2.99
C LYS A 181 -18.44 6.08 3.23
N LEU A 182 -17.23 6.34 2.77
CA LEU A 182 -16.51 7.59 3.07
C LEU A 182 -16.51 8.59 1.90
N GLY A 183 -16.96 8.19 0.71
CA GLY A 183 -16.81 8.97 -0.51
C GLY A 183 -15.35 9.34 -0.75
N ARG A 184 -15.08 10.61 -1.06
CA ARG A 184 -13.72 11.11 -1.31
C ARG A 184 -12.83 11.11 -0.06
N TRP A 185 -13.40 11.08 1.15
CA TRP A 185 -12.62 10.97 2.39
C TRP A 185 -11.88 9.62 2.51
N ALA A 186 -12.28 8.62 1.71
CA ALA A 186 -11.55 7.37 1.58
C ALA A 186 -10.07 7.59 1.16
N ILE A 187 -9.76 8.67 0.43
CA ILE A 187 -8.37 9.03 0.11
C ILE A 187 -7.57 9.27 1.38
N LEU A 188 -8.04 10.15 2.27
CA LEU A 188 -7.32 10.46 3.51
C LEU A 188 -7.29 9.25 4.45
N ALA A 189 -8.40 8.53 4.56
CA ALA A 189 -8.50 7.34 5.40
C ALA A 189 -7.52 6.24 4.97
N SER A 190 -7.33 6.04 3.66
CA SER A 190 -6.36 5.07 3.12
C SER A 190 -4.92 5.62 3.08
N ALA A 191 -4.72 6.94 3.06
CA ALA A 191 -3.39 7.56 3.06
C ALA A 191 -2.68 7.45 4.43
N ILE A 192 -3.42 7.54 5.53
CA ILE A 192 -2.87 7.41 6.89
C ILE A 192 -2.12 6.08 7.08
N PRO A 193 -2.74 4.90 6.89
CA PRO A 193 -2.04 3.63 7.08
C PRO A 193 -0.84 3.48 6.12
N PHE A 194 -0.94 4.01 4.90
CA PHE A 194 0.18 4.01 3.95
C PHE A 194 1.38 4.81 4.47
N ALA A 195 1.16 6.02 5.00
CA ALA A 195 2.21 6.87 5.53
C ALA A 195 2.82 6.29 6.83
N LEU A 196 2.01 5.66 7.69
CA LEU A 196 2.51 4.98 8.89
C LEU A 196 3.54 3.89 8.55
N LEU A 197 3.42 3.23 7.39
CA LEU A 197 4.38 2.21 6.93
C LEU A 197 5.71 2.79 6.45
N HIS A 198 5.77 4.09 6.23
CA HIS A 198 6.97 4.82 5.85
C HIS A 198 7.68 5.45 7.05
N ILE A 199 7.15 5.31 8.27
CA ILE A 199 7.85 5.73 9.50
C ILE A 199 9.20 4.99 9.59
N GLY A 200 10.25 5.76 9.83
CA GLY A 200 11.64 5.29 9.90
C GLY A 200 12.38 5.23 8.57
N LYS A 201 11.76 5.67 7.46
CA LYS A 201 12.48 5.99 6.22
C LYS A 201 13.06 7.42 6.27
N PRO A 202 13.99 7.80 5.36
CA PRO A 202 14.48 9.17 5.28
C PRO A 202 13.35 10.20 5.26
N GLU A 203 13.55 11.35 5.91
CA GLU A 203 12.50 12.34 6.17
C GLU A 203 11.71 12.74 4.92
N LEU A 204 12.41 13.03 3.82
CA LEU A 204 11.79 13.38 2.54
C LEU A 204 10.89 12.27 1.99
N GLU A 205 11.30 11.01 2.16
CA GLU A 205 10.50 9.85 1.72
C GLU A 205 9.32 9.61 2.67
N ALA A 206 9.51 9.77 3.97
CA ALA A 206 8.47 9.58 4.97
C ALA A 206 7.35 10.65 4.83
N TYR A 207 7.70 11.93 4.77
CA TYR A 207 6.72 13.01 4.56
C TYR A 207 6.13 12.99 3.16
N GLY A 208 6.98 12.74 2.14
CA GLY A 208 6.54 12.60 0.76
C GLY A 208 5.55 11.46 0.56
N SER A 209 5.67 10.38 1.34
CA SER A 209 4.78 9.21 1.23
C SER A 209 3.30 9.54 1.48
N PHE A 210 2.98 10.44 2.41
CA PHE A 210 1.59 10.83 2.67
C PHE A 210 1.00 11.65 1.52
N ILE A 211 1.78 12.58 0.98
CA ILE A 211 1.39 13.41 -0.18
C ILE A 211 1.23 12.52 -1.42
N ALA A 212 2.18 11.62 -1.66
CA ALA A 212 2.11 10.62 -2.73
C ALA A 212 0.91 9.70 -2.55
N ALA A 213 0.58 9.33 -1.30
CA ALA A 213 -0.59 8.50 -1.01
C ALA A 213 -1.89 9.18 -1.42
N ILE A 214 -2.03 10.46 -1.12
CA ILE A 214 -3.17 11.29 -1.53
C ILE A 214 -3.24 11.40 -3.05
N ALA A 215 -2.13 11.71 -3.73
CA ALA A 215 -2.08 11.87 -5.18
C ALA A 215 -2.48 10.57 -5.91
N LEU A 216 -1.94 9.43 -5.48
CA LEU A 216 -2.30 8.11 -6.01
C LEU A 216 -3.75 7.74 -5.68
N GLY A 217 -4.25 8.08 -4.49
CA GLY A 217 -5.66 7.85 -4.13
C GLY A 217 -6.61 8.67 -5.02
N TRP A 218 -6.27 9.92 -5.29
CA TRP A 218 -7.00 10.76 -6.24
C TRP A 218 -6.97 10.19 -7.66
N LEU A 219 -5.78 9.77 -8.12
CA LEU A 219 -5.60 9.14 -9.43
C LEU A 219 -6.45 7.87 -9.56
N ALA A 220 -6.49 7.04 -8.52
CA ALA A 220 -7.30 5.83 -8.50
C ALA A 220 -8.79 6.14 -8.62
N LEU A 221 -9.32 7.05 -7.81
CA LEU A 221 -10.74 7.42 -7.88
C LEU A 221 -11.11 8.07 -9.22
N ARG A 222 -10.23 8.93 -9.76
CA ARG A 222 -10.45 9.62 -11.04
C ARG A 222 -10.42 8.66 -12.23
N SER A 223 -9.44 7.76 -12.27
CA SER A 223 -9.31 6.78 -13.34
C SER A 223 -10.27 5.59 -13.19
N ARG A 224 -10.85 5.41 -11.98
CA ARG A 224 -11.60 4.23 -11.55
C ARG A 224 -10.77 2.94 -11.66
N SER A 225 -9.47 3.05 -11.42
CA SER A 225 -8.51 1.95 -11.51
C SER A 225 -7.29 2.16 -10.62
N PHE A 226 -6.77 1.09 -10.03
CA PHE A 226 -5.47 1.12 -9.36
C PHE A 226 -4.29 0.90 -10.32
N LEU A 227 -4.52 0.41 -11.55
CA LEU A 227 -3.44 0.10 -12.50
C LEU A 227 -2.60 1.34 -12.89
N PRO A 228 -3.18 2.52 -13.20
CA PRO A 228 -2.37 3.72 -13.41
C PRO A 228 -1.48 4.08 -12.21
N CYS A 229 -1.93 3.75 -10.98
CA CYS A 229 -1.14 3.95 -9.76
C CYS A 229 0.04 2.97 -9.69
N VAL A 230 -0.15 1.70 -10.09
CA VAL A 230 0.91 0.69 -10.22
C VAL A 230 2.02 1.22 -11.11
N PHE A 231 1.67 1.65 -12.32
CA PHE A 231 2.65 2.13 -13.29
C PHE A 231 3.34 3.40 -12.83
N LEU A 232 2.61 4.38 -12.28
CA LEU A 232 3.21 5.61 -11.78
C LEU A 232 4.20 5.32 -10.64
N HIS A 233 3.81 4.52 -9.66
CA HIS A 233 4.64 4.22 -8.50
C HIS A 233 5.89 3.42 -8.93
N TRP A 234 5.70 2.39 -9.75
CA TRP A 234 6.82 1.63 -10.30
C TRP A 234 7.74 2.49 -11.14
N ALA A 235 7.23 3.35 -12.02
CA ALA A 235 8.06 4.21 -12.88
C ALA A 235 8.94 5.16 -12.07
N VAL A 236 8.42 5.75 -10.99
CA VAL A 236 9.23 6.58 -10.08
C VAL A 236 10.33 5.75 -9.44
N ALA A 237 10.02 4.55 -8.94
CA ALA A 237 11.00 3.71 -8.26
C ALA A 237 12.07 3.14 -9.21
N PHE A 238 11.65 2.68 -10.39
CA PHE A 238 12.53 2.30 -11.50
C PHE A 238 13.50 3.43 -11.86
N THR A 239 13.01 4.67 -11.93
CA THR A 239 13.85 5.84 -12.25
C THR A 239 14.89 6.10 -11.15
N MET A 240 14.52 5.93 -9.88
CA MET A 240 15.47 6.07 -8.77
C MET A 240 16.57 5.00 -8.83
N ASP A 241 16.19 3.73 -9.03
CA ASP A 241 17.14 2.62 -9.16
C ASP A 241 18.09 2.84 -10.36
N LEU A 242 17.55 3.18 -11.53
CA LEU A 242 18.32 3.44 -12.74
C LEU A 242 19.33 4.59 -12.57
N LEU A 243 18.86 5.75 -12.06
CA LEU A 243 19.73 6.92 -11.89
C LEU A 243 20.81 6.67 -10.83
N ALA A 244 20.52 5.88 -9.81
CA ALA A 244 21.52 5.51 -8.81
C ALA A 244 22.61 4.61 -9.41
N ILE A 245 22.25 3.64 -10.26
CA ILE A 245 23.21 2.79 -10.96
C ILE A 245 24.10 3.64 -11.87
N ILE A 246 23.49 4.50 -12.71
CA ILE A 246 24.22 5.41 -13.63
C ILE A 246 25.19 6.30 -12.84
N ARG A 247 24.73 6.91 -11.74
CA ARG A 247 25.58 7.78 -10.90
C ARG A 247 26.74 7.05 -10.25
N SER A 248 26.57 5.76 -9.95
CA SER A 248 27.62 4.90 -9.40
C SER A 248 28.56 4.30 -10.45
N GLY A 249 28.35 4.58 -11.74
CA GLY A 249 29.13 3.99 -12.84
C GLY A 249 28.82 2.51 -13.08
N GLY A 250 27.66 2.01 -12.65
CA GLY A 250 27.27 0.62 -12.86
C GLY A 250 26.87 0.34 -14.32
N PHE A 251 26.83 -0.96 -14.66
CA PHE A 251 26.75 -1.51 -16.03
C PHE A 251 28.01 -1.33 -16.91
N ALA A 252 29.04 -0.65 -16.43
CA ALA A 252 30.34 -0.52 -17.08
C ALA A 252 31.33 -1.61 -16.62
#